data_AF-A0A2H6HH91-F1
#
_entry.id   AF-A0A2H6HH91-F1
#
_cell.length_a   1.000
_cell.length_b   1.000
_cell.length_c   1.000
_cell.angle_alpha   90.00
_cell.angle_beta   90.00
_cell.angle_gamma   90.00
#
_symmetry.space_group_name_H-M   'P 1'
#
loop_
_entity.id
_entity.type
_entity.pdbx_description
1 polymer ?
#
loop_
_entity_poly.entity_id
_entity_poly.type
_entity_poly.pdbx_seq_one_letter_code
_entity_poly.pdbx_strand_id
1 'polypeptide(L)'
;MTGTEWALLGASYLLGLRHGFDWDHIAAITDITSSQDTTKSGLWYSTLYALGHGFVVIVLGAILILSGFAIPDSVETMMERFVGATLVLLGIWVFVSLARHGAEFRMRSRWMLIFQWVHRMKHRARAWVRRRRGATDEGHLDPTDPNAPFANYGVKTSFGVGMLHGVGAETPTQVLIFLAAANTGGRGIGLATLVVFVAGIVTMNTFIAIGSAFGFVGATRSKTLYLTVGVVVGVFSLGIGGLFLFGISDVLPALN
;
A
#
# COMPACT_ATOMS: atom_id res chain seq x y z
N MET A 1 -29.27 -8.11 -15.60
CA MET A 1 -27.82 -8.38 -15.57
C MET A 1 -27.53 -9.67 -16.30
N THR A 2 -26.55 -9.69 -17.18
CA THR A 2 -26.12 -10.89 -17.92
C THR A 2 -25.20 -11.78 -17.08
N GLY A 3 -24.98 -13.04 -17.49
CA GLY A 3 -24.04 -13.94 -16.81
C GLY A 3 -22.60 -13.39 -16.79
N THR A 4 -22.20 -12.69 -17.84
CA THR A 4 -20.90 -12.04 -17.98
C THR A 4 -20.72 -10.89 -16.99
N GLU A 5 -21.76 -10.08 -16.76
CA GLU A 5 -21.72 -8.99 -15.77
C GLU A 5 -21.54 -9.52 -14.33
N TRP A 6 -22.20 -10.61 -13.98
CA TRP A 6 -22.01 -11.25 -12.67
C TRP A 6 -20.58 -11.80 -12.51
N ALA A 7 -20.03 -12.40 -13.56
CA ALA A 7 -18.64 -12.86 -13.57
C ALA A 7 -17.66 -11.69 -13.39
N LEU A 8 -17.89 -10.55 -14.05
CA LEU A 8 -17.06 -9.35 -13.90
C LEU A 8 -17.11 -8.80 -12.47
N LEU A 9 -18.30 -8.73 -11.85
CA LEU A 9 -18.42 -8.28 -10.46
C LEU A 9 -17.74 -9.24 -9.49
N GLY A 10 -17.92 -10.56 -9.68
CA GLY A 10 -17.25 -11.58 -8.88
C GLY A 10 -15.72 -11.50 -9.00
N ALA A 11 -15.21 -11.39 -10.23
CA ALA A 11 -13.78 -11.21 -10.49
C ALA A 11 -13.25 -9.92 -9.85
N SER A 12 -13.99 -8.82 -9.97
CA SER A 12 -13.64 -7.54 -9.34
C SER A 12 -13.52 -7.65 -7.82
N TYR A 13 -14.47 -8.34 -7.18
CA TYR A 13 -14.42 -8.60 -5.74
C TYR A 13 -13.18 -9.42 -5.35
N LEU A 14 -12.89 -10.51 -6.07
CA LEU A 14 -11.73 -11.36 -5.84
C LEU A 14 -10.41 -10.60 -6.05
N LEU A 15 -10.36 -9.72 -7.04
CA LEU A 15 -9.21 -8.85 -7.27
C LEU A 15 -9.05 -7.82 -6.14
N GLY A 16 -10.15 -7.28 -5.61
CA GLY A 16 -10.13 -6.42 -4.42
C GLY A 16 -9.62 -7.16 -3.18
N LEU A 17 -10.05 -8.41 -2.98
CA LEU A 17 -9.53 -9.27 -1.91
C LEU A 17 -8.04 -9.53 -2.07
N ARG A 18 -7.60 -9.90 -3.29
CA ARG A 18 -6.18 -10.13 -3.61
C ARG A 18 -5.36 -8.88 -3.32
N HIS A 19 -5.81 -7.73 -3.79
CA HIS A 19 -5.11 -6.45 -3.61
C HIS A 19 -5.02 -6.05 -2.13
N GLY A 20 -6.10 -6.23 -1.36
CA GLY A 20 -6.08 -5.99 0.08
C GLY A 20 -5.11 -6.90 0.84
N PHE A 21 -4.69 -8.04 0.25
CA PHE A 21 -3.69 -8.95 0.80
C PHE A 21 -2.26 -8.60 0.37
N ASP A 22 -2.06 -7.50 -0.35
CA ASP A 22 -0.74 -7.06 -0.75
C ASP A 22 0.11 -6.64 0.46
N TRP A 23 1.43 -6.73 0.30
CA TRP A 23 2.39 -6.52 1.38
C TRP A 23 2.24 -5.18 2.09
N ASP A 24 1.96 -4.11 1.33
CA ASP A 24 1.81 -2.79 1.91
C ASP A 24 0.52 -2.64 2.73
N HIS A 25 -0.56 -3.32 2.34
CA HIS A 25 -1.80 -3.37 3.11
C HIS A 25 -1.58 -4.13 4.42
N ILE A 26 -1.00 -5.32 4.37
CA ILE A 26 -0.70 -6.11 5.57
C ILE A 26 0.19 -5.30 6.53
N ALA A 27 1.29 -4.72 6.03
CA ALA A 27 2.20 -3.96 6.86
C ALA A 27 1.56 -2.70 7.47
N ALA A 28 0.75 -1.95 6.70
CA ALA A 28 0.07 -0.75 7.21
C ALA A 28 -1.02 -1.10 8.23
N ILE A 29 -1.85 -2.11 7.95
CA ILE A 29 -2.94 -2.52 8.84
C ILE A 29 -2.37 -3.08 10.14
N THR A 30 -1.37 -3.96 10.07
CA THR A 30 -0.74 -4.50 11.29
C THR A 30 -0.10 -3.39 12.11
N ASP A 31 0.57 -2.40 11.51
CA ASP A 31 1.13 -1.26 12.25
C ASP A 31 0.05 -0.39 12.91
N ILE A 32 -1.02 -0.05 12.16
CA ILE A 32 -2.17 0.68 12.70
C ILE A 32 -2.82 -0.08 13.85
N THR A 33 -3.12 -1.38 13.68
CA THR A 33 -3.84 -2.17 14.68
C THR A 33 -2.98 -2.45 15.92
N SER A 34 -1.68 -2.70 15.77
CA SER A 34 -0.77 -3.00 16.89
C SER A 34 -0.31 -1.78 17.68
N SER A 35 -0.46 -0.58 17.12
CA SER A 35 -0.11 0.68 17.80
C SER A 35 -1.25 1.26 18.67
N GLN A 36 -2.38 0.56 18.79
CA GLN A 36 -3.53 1.03 19.58
C GLN A 36 -3.65 0.31 20.92
N ASP A 37 -4.08 1.06 21.95
CA ASP A 37 -4.28 0.54 23.30
C ASP A 37 -5.40 -0.52 23.39
N THR A 38 -6.36 -0.48 22.46
CA THR A 38 -7.51 -1.37 22.45
C THR A 38 -7.75 -1.97 21.07
N THR A 39 -8.12 -3.24 21.03
CA THR A 39 -8.53 -3.96 19.81
C THR A 39 -9.60 -3.20 19.04
N LYS A 40 -10.59 -2.64 19.72
CA LYS A 40 -11.67 -1.86 19.08
C LYS A 40 -11.11 -0.65 18.33
N SER A 41 -10.17 0.08 18.92
CA SER A 41 -9.55 1.24 18.27
C SER A 41 -8.66 0.80 17.11
N GLY A 42 -7.90 -0.29 17.26
CA GLY A 42 -7.10 -0.87 16.19
C GLY A 42 -7.93 -1.28 14.97
N LEU A 43 -9.06 -1.95 15.20
CA LEU A 43 -10.01 -2.30 14.14
C LEU A 43 -10.62 -1.04 13.51
N TRP A 44 -11.08 -0.09 14.31
CA TRP A 44 -11.69 1.15 13.82
C TRP A 44 -10.75 1.95 12.92
N TYR A 45 -9.51 2.17 13.35
CA TYR A 45 -8.54 2.93 12.57
C TYR A 45 -8.05 2.19 11.32
N SER A 46 -7.95 0.85 11.37
CA SER A 46 -7.67 0.06 10.17
C SER A 46 -8.80 0.16 9.13
N THR A 47 -10.06 0.17 9.57
CA THR A 47 -11.21 0.38 8.68
C THR A 47 -11.20 1.78 8.08
N LEU A 48 -10.89 2.81 8.87
CA LEU A 48 -10.75 4.17 8.35
C LEU A 48 -9.64 4.29 7.31
N TYR A 49 -8.54 3.56 7.47
CA TYR A 49 -7.49 3.45 6.46
C TYR A 49 -8.04 2.82 5.16
N ALA A 50 -8.71 1.67 5.22
CA ALA A 50 -9.29 1.04 4.04
C ALA A 50 -10.36 1.91 3.35
N LEU A 51 -11.16 2.65 4.12
CA LEU A 51 -12.15 3.59 3.60
C LEU A 51 -11.48 4.80 2.92
N GLY A 52 -10.38 5.32 3.48
CA GLY A 52 -9.61 6.39 2.84
C GLY A 52 -9.01 5.95 1.51
N HIS A 53 -8.47 4.73 1.45
CA HIS A 53 -7.99 4.13 0.21
C HIS A 53 -9.12 3.95 -0.80
N GLY A 54 -10.20 3.28 -0.40
CA GLY A 54 -11.37 3.04 -1.23
C GLY A 54 -12.02 4.32 -1.75
N PHE A 55 -12.02 5.40 -0.96
CA PHE A 55 -12.50 6.71 -1.37
C PHE A 55 -11.73 7.25 -2.57
N VAL A 56 -10.40 7.24 -2.53
CA VAL A 56 -9.58 7.73 -3.65
C VAL A 56 -9.75 6.85 -4.87
N VAL A 57 -9.76 5.52 -4.70
CA VAL A 57 -9.99 4.57 -5.80
C VAL A 57 -11.33 4.82 -6.47
N ILE A 58 -12.40 5.00 -5.70
CA ILE A 58 -13.73 5.32 -6.24
C ILE A 58 -13.73 6.65 -6.98
N VAL A 59 -13.15 7.70 -6.40
CA VAL A 59 -13.14 9.03 -7.01
C VAL A 59 -12.36 9.02 -8.33
N LEU A 60 -11.12 8.51 -8.33
CA LEU A 60 -10.28 8.49 -9.52
C LEU A 60 -10.84 7.55 -10.60
N GLY A 61 -11.31 6.35 -10.20
CA GLY A 61 -11.92 5.40 -11.11
C GLY A 61 -13.22 5.94 -11.72
N ALA A 62 -14.08 6.57 -10.93
CA ALA A 62 -15.31 7.19 -11.43
C ALA A 62 -15.02 8.34 -12.41
N ILE A 63 -14.02 9.18 -12.13
CA ILE A 63 -13.59 10.23 -13.07
C ILE A 63 -13.21 9.63 -14.41
N LEU A 64 -12.42 8.55 -14.43
CA LEU A 64 -11.97 7.92 -15.68
C LEU A 64 -13.12 7.25 -16.43
N ILE A 65 -13.98 6.50 -15.74
CA ILE A 65 -15.14 5.82 -16.35
C ILE A 65 -16.15 6.81 -16.91
N LEU A 66 -16.44 7.90 -16.18
CA LEU A 66 -17.45 8.88 -16.57
C LEU A 66 -16.95 9.82 -17.67
N SER A 67 -15.68 10.21 -17.62
CA SER A 67 -15.09 11.07 -18.64
C SER A 67 -14.80 10.34 -19.95
N GLY A 68 -14.58 9.03 -19.90
CA GLY A 68 -14.18 8.23 -21.07
C GLY A 68 -12.78 8.57 -21.58
N PHE A 69 -11.98 9.31 -20.80
CA PHE A 69 -10.60 9.60 -21.18
C PHE A 69 -9.73 8.35 -21.02
N ALA A 70 -9.04 7.98 -22.09
CA ALA A 70 -7.91 7.07 -22.00
C ALA A 70 -6.74 7.80 -21.31
N ILE A 71 -6.05 7.10 -20.40
CA ILE A 71 -4.78 7.59 -19.86
C ILE A 71 -3.78 7.57 -21.03
N PRO A 72 -3.09 8.69 -21.33
CA PRO A 72 -2.09 8.69 -22.40
C PRO A 72 -0.97 7.69 -22.10
N ASP A 73 -0.50 6.97 -23.12
CA ASP A 73 0.57 5.95 -23.00
C ASP A 73 1.82 6.49 -22.28
N SER A 74 2.13 7.77 -22.44
CA SER A 74 3.24 8.43 -21.75
C SER A 74 3.06 8.49 -20.23
N VAL A 75 1.83 8.71 -19.77
CA VAL A 75 1.49 8.74 -18.34
C VAL A 75 1.53 7.33 -17.77
N GLU A 76 1.00 6.35 -18.52
CA GLU A 76 1.07 4.93 -18.16
C GLU A 76 2.53 4.47 -18.02
N THR A 77 3.36 4.71 -19.04
CA THR A 77 4.81 4.37 -19.02
C THR A 77 5.54 5.07 -17.87
N MET A 78 5.24 6.35 -17.61
CA MET A 78 5.86 7.09 -16.51
C MET A 78 5.46 6.52 -15.15
N MET A 79 4.18 6.18 -14.98
CA MET A 79 3.67 5.55 -13.75
C MET A 79 4.27 4.17 -13.57
N GLU A 80 4.31 3.34 -14.61
CA GLU A 80 4.93 2.02 -14.59
C GLU A 80 6.39 2.10 -14.14
N ARG A 81 7.21 2.98 -14.73
CA ARG A 81 8.60 3.18 -14.31
C ARG A 81 8.72 3.68 -12.88
N PHE A 82 7.80 4.54 -12.44
CA PHE A 82 7.75 5.01 -11.06
C PHE A 82 7.41 3.87 -10.07
N VAL A 83 6.41 3.04 -10.38
CA VAL A 83 6.10 1.80 -9.65
C VAL A 83 7.35 0.93 -9.58
N GLY A 84 7.96 0.67 -10.73
CA GLY A 84 9.14 -0.18 -10.88
C GLY A 84 10.30 0.29 -10.02
N ALA A 85 10.63 1.58 -10.08
CA ALA A 85 11.66 2.20 -9.25
C ALA A 85 11.39 2.00 -7.75
N THR A 86 10.15 2.23 -7.30
CA THR A 86 9.80 2.07 -5.88
C THR A 86 9.87 0.61 -5.42
N LEU A 87 9.48 -0.35 -6.27
CA LEU A 87 9.60 -1.78 -6.01
C LEU A 87 11.07 -2.24 -5.93
N VAL A 88 11.92 -1.77 -6.84
CA VAL A 88 13.36 -2.08 -6.79
C VAL A 88 13.98 -1.53 -5.51
N LEU A 89 13.70 -0.26 -5.17
CA LEU A 89 14.19 0.35 -3.93
C LEU A 89 13.72 -0.40 -2.68
N LEU A 90 12.45 -0.83 -2.65
CA LEU A 90 11.92 -1.64 -1.56
C LEU A 90 12.62 -2.99 -1.48
N GLY A 91 12.77 -3.70 -2.60
CA GLY A 91 13.46 -4.99 -2.65
C GLY A 91 14.87 -4.90 -2.12
N ILE A 92 15.65 -3.90 -2.56
CA ILE A 92 17.00 -3.62 -2.04
C ILE A 92 16.94 -3.36 -0.53
N TRP A 93 16.00 -2.51 -0.08
CA TRP A 93 15.85 -2.18 1.34
C TRP A 93 15.53 -3.41 2.19
N VAL A 94 14.65 -4.30 1.72
CA VAL A 94 14.32 -5.56 2.39
C VAL A 94 15.58 -6.42 2.56
N PHE A 95 16.35 -6.65 1.50
CA PHE A 95 17.60 -7.44 1.60
C PHE A 95 18.64 -6.80 2.52
N VAL A 96 18.84 -5.48 2.42
CA VAL A 96 19.75 -4.75 3.33
C VAL A 96 19.27 -4.85 4.77
N SER A 97 17.96 -4.77 5.01
CA SER A 97 17.36 -4.86 6.33
C SER A 97 17.52 -6.27 6.93
N LEU A 98 17.26 -7.32 6.14
CA LEU A 98 17.49 -8.71 6.55
C LEU A 98 18.97 -8.97 6.85
N ALA A 99 19.89 -8.48 6.01
CA ALA A 99 21.33 -8.67 6.22
C ALA A 99 21.86 -7.96 7.47
N ARG A 100 21.29 -6.80 7.83
CA ARG A 100 21.74 -6.00 8.99
C ARG A 100 21.05 -6.35 10.31
N HIS A 101 19.77 -6.68 10.29
CA HIS A 101 18.95 -6.82 11.51
C HIS A 101 18.43 -8.24 11.72
N GLY A 102 18.56 -9.13 10.73
CA GLY A 102 18.20 -10.55 10.84
C GLY A 102 16.80 -10.78 11.42
N ALA A 103 16.76 -11.30 12.65
CA ALA A 103 15.54 -11.66 13.37
C ALA A 103 14.68 -10.47 13.84
N GLU A 104 15.27 -9.29 13.96
CA GLU A 104 14.58 -8.06 14.37
C GLU A 104 13.99 -7.30 13.17
N PHE A 105 13.97 -7.92 11.98
CA PHE A 105 13.28 -7.38 10.83
C PHE A 105 11.82 -7.08 11.22
N ARG A 106 11.38 -5.84 10.96
CA ARG A 106 9.99 -5.43 11.07
C ARG A 106 9.49 -5.07 9.68
N MET A 107 8.40 -5.72 9.26
CA MET A 107 7.68 -5.39 8.03
C MET A 107 7.19 -3.95 8.12
N ARG A 108 7.44 -3.18 7.06
CA ARG A 108 7.02 -1.78 6.94
C ARG A 108 6.41 -1.54 5.57
N SER A 109 5.35 -0.75 5.53
CA SER A 109 4.76 -0.27 4.28
C SER A 109 5.70 0.70 3.55
N ARG A 110 5.69 0.68 2.20
CA ARG A 110 6.44 1.62 1.33
C ARG A 110 6.25 3.07 1.76
N TRP A 111 4.99 3.48 2.00
CA TRP A 111 4.67 4.83 2.43
C TRP A 111 5.30 5.20 3.77
N MET A 112 5.38 4.23 4.68
CA MET A 112 6.01 4.43 5.98
C MET A 112 7.52 4.63 5.85
N LEU A 113 8.19 3.93 4.92
CA LEU A 113 9.61 4.15 4.62
C LEU A 113 9.86 5.54 4.02
N ILE A 114 9.00 5.98 3.10
CA ILE A 114 9.05 7.33 2.52
C ILE A 114 8.86 8.38 3.61
N PHE A 115 7.84 8.23 4.45
CA PHE A 115 7.59 9.17 5.55
C PHE A 115 8.75 9.23 6.55
N GLN A 116 9.35 8.08 6.90
CA GLN A 116 10.57 8.04 7.71
C GLN A 116 11.72 8.80 7.08
N TRP A 117 11.93 8.59 5.78
CA TRP A 117 12.98 9.28 5.06
C TRP A 117 12.74 10.80 5.07
N VAL A 118 11.52 11.25 4.75
CA VAL A 118 11.14 12.67 4.79
C VAL A 118 11.29 13.26 6.20
N HIS A 119 10.83 12.54 7.23
CA HIS A 119 10.91 13.00 8.61
C HIS A 119 12.37 13.13 9.07
N ARG A 120 13.22 12.13 8.79
CA ARG A 120 14.67 12.19 9.07
C ARG A 120 15.35 13.34 8.34
N MET A 121 15.00 13.58 7.08
CA MET A 121 15.54 14.69 6.30
C MET A 121 15.11 16.05 6.90
N LYS A 122 13.85 16.20 7.29
CA LYS A 122 13.36 17.41 7.99
C LYS A 122 14.06 17.63 9.32
N HIS A 123 14.26 16.58 10.12
CA HIS A 123 14.98 16.68 11.38
C HIS A 123 16.44 17.06 11.18
N ARG A 124 17.13 16.44 10.21
CA ARG A 124 18.52 16.82 9.86
C ARG A 124 18.62 18.26 9.39
N ALA A 125 17.69 18.71 8.54
CA ALA A 125 17.64 20.10 8.11
C ALA A 125 17.41 21.06 9.28
N ARG A 126 16.45 20.76 10.17
CA ARG A 126 16.18 21.57 11.38
C ARG A 126 17.37 21.60 12.34
N ALA A 127 18.01 20.46 12.58
CA ALA A 127 19.20 20.35 13.43
C ALA A 127 20.38 21.13 12.82
N TRP A 128 20.59 21.04 11.51
CA TRP A 128 21.60 21.81 10.80
C TRP A 128 21.35 23.32 10.88
N VAL A 129 20.09 23.77 10.73
CA VAL A 129 19.72 25.18 10.92
C VAL A 129 19.94 25.63 12.37
N ARG A 130 19.56 24.81 13.36
CA ARG A 130 19.77 25.11 14.79
C ARG A 130 21.25 25.22 15.16
N ARG A 131 22.09 24.31 14.65
CA ARG A 131 23.56 24.37 14.81
C ARG A 131 24.16 25.62 14.17
N ARG A 132 23.67 26.02 12.99
CA ARG A 132 24.07 27.30 12.35
C ARG A 132 23.62 28.55 13.13
N ARG A 133 22.61 28.44 13.99
CA ARG A 133 22.11 29.53 14.84
C ARG A 133 22.70 29.53 16.25
N GLY A 134 23.70 28.68 16.54
CA GLY A 134 24.43 28.68 17.80
C GLY A 134 23.65 28.12 19.01
N ALA A 135 22.57 27.37 18.80
CA ALA A 135 21.82 26.76 19.89
C ALA A 135 22.56 25.55 20.47
N THR A 136 22.81 25.55 21.78
CA THR A 136 23.34 24.39 22.54
C THR A 136 22.23 23.38 22.83
N ASP A 137 22.60 22.10 22.76
CA ASP A 137 21.69 20.95 22.72
C ASP A 137 21.28 20.55 24.15
N GLU A 138 20.08 20.92 24.59
CA GLU A 138 19.48 20.41 25.84
C GLU A 138 18.29 19.50 25.53
N GLY A 139 18.35 18.26 26.04
CA GLY A 139 17.20 17.37 26.16
C GLY A 139 17.03 16.35 25.04
N HIS A 140 17.63 15.17 25.20
CA HIS A 140 17.42 14.01 24.34
C HIS A 140 16.04 13.37 24.59
N LEU A 141 15.10 13.58 23.67
CA LEU A 141 14.27 12.48 23.19
C LEU A 141 14.91 12.09 21.86
N ASP A 142 15.48 10.89 21.76
CA ASP A 142 16.07 10.42 20.50
C ASP A 142 14.95 10.25 19.45
N PRO A 143 14.76 11.19 18.51
CA PRO A 143 13.71 11.11 17.50
C PRO A 143 14.11 10.11 16.39
N THR A 144 15.28 9.49 16.52
CA THR A 144 15.83 8.52 15.57
C THR A 144 15.62 7.08 15.98
N ASP A 145 14.92 6.81 17.10
CA ASP A 145 14.55 5.44 17.48
C ASP A 145 13.85 4.77 16.28
N PRO A 146 14.49 3.76 15.66
CA PRO A 146 13.90 3.02 14.56
C PRO A 146 12.57 2.38 14.96
N ASN A 147 12.34 2.15 16.25
CA ASN A 147 11.18 1.47 16.83
C ASN A 147 10.08 2.40 17.33
N ALA A 148 10.26 3.73 17.27
CA ALA A 148 9.21 4.67 17.67
C ALA A 148 7.95 4.49 16.81
N PRO A 149 6.75 4.33 17.41
CA PRO A 149 5.49 4.26 16.67
C PRO A 149 5.32 5.47 15.76
N PHE A 150 4.91 5.25 14.51
CA PHE A 150 4.94 6.28 13.46
C PHE A 150 3.99 7.45 13.67
N ALA A 151 2.95 7.26 14.47
CA ALA A 151 2.03 8.30 14.87
C ALA A 151 1.11 7.73 15.94
N ASN A 152 0.55 8.61 16.78
CA ASN A 152 -0.75 8.34 17.34
C ASN A 152 -1.74 8.29 16.18
N TYR A 153 -2.04 7.09 15.68
CA TYR A 153 -3.06 6.91 14.66
C TYR A 153 -4.42 7.34 15.23
N GLY A 154 -4.93 8.46 14.75
CA GLY A 154 -6.28 8.94 14.99
C GLY A 154 -7.09 8.92 13.70
N VAL A 155 -8.34 9.40 13.77
CA VAL A 155 -9.28 9.38 12.65
C VAL A 155 -8.70 10.00 11.37
N LYS A 156 -8.13 11.22 11.50
CA LYS A 156 -7.61 11.97 10.35
C LYS A 156 -6.36 11.32 9.75
N THR A 157 -5.45 10.83 10.58
CA THR A 157 -4.19 10.24 10.11
C THR A 157 -4.44 8.91 9.43
N SER A 158 -5.28 8.04 10.00
CA SER A 158 -5.56 6.72 9.42
C SER A 158 -6.27 6.85 8.07
N PHE A 159 -7.30 7.69 7.99
CA PHE A 159 -7.98 7.97 6.72
C PHE A 159 -7.04 8.61 5.69
N GLY A 160 -6.24 9.61 6.09
CA GLY A 160 -5.31 10.29 5.19
C GLY A 160 -4.17 9.40 4.67
N VAL A 161 -3.65 8.50 5.51
CA VAL A 161 -2.67 7.48 5.08
C VAL A 161 -3.32 6.51 4.09
N GLY A 162 -4.57 6.12 4.34
CA GLY A 162 -5.38 5.34 3.40
C GLY A 162 -5.53 6.03 2.05
N MET A 163 -5.91 7.31 2.05
CA MET A 163 -6.02 8.11 0.82
C MET A 163 -4.70 8.15 0.06
N LEU A 164 -3.58 8.43 0.74
CA LEU A 164 -2.28 8.48 0.08
C LEU A 164 -1.90 7.13 -0.53
N HIS A 165 -2.23 6.04 0.16
CA HIS A 165 -2.07 4.70 -0.38
C HIS A 165 -2.92 4.49 -1.65
N GLY A 166 -4.18 4.95 -1.63
CA GLY A 166 -5.09 4.88 -2.78
C GLY A 166 -4.74 5.79 -3.95
N VAL A 167 -3.86 6.78 -3.77
CA VAL A 167 -3.25 7.56 -4.87
C VAL A 167 -2.06 6.80 -5.48
N GLY A 168 -1.55 5.80 -4.78
CA GLY A 168 -0.30 5.11 -5.09
C GLY A 168 -0.25 4.46 -6.47
N ALA A 169 0.96 4.00 -6.78
CA ALA A 169 1.38 3.59 -8.11
C ALA A 169 0.58 2.40 -8.71
N GLU A 170 -0.22 1.71 -7.91
CA GLU A 170 -0.98 0.50 -8.27
C GLU A 170 -2.38 0.83 -8.85
N THR A 171 -2.88 2.05 -8.65
CA THR A 171 -4.21 2.50 -9.12
C THR A 171 -4.31 2.57 -10.65
N PRO A 172 -3.35 3.13 -11.42
CA PRO A 172 -3.44 3.18 -12.88
C PRO A 172 -3.55 1.78 -13.52
N THR A 173 -2.78 0.81 -13.02
CA THR A 173 -2.82 -0.58 -13.51
C THR A 173 -4.13 -1.30 -13.19
N GLN A 174 -4.84 -0.89 -12.13
CA GLN A 174 -6.12 -1.46 -11.75
C GLN A 174 -7.30 -0.82 -12.48
N VAL A 175 -7.16 0.41 -12.96
CA VAL A 175 -8.24 1.12 -13.69
C VAL A 175 -8.64 0.38 -14.96
N LEU A 176 -7.73 -0.34 -15.60
CA LEU A 176 -7.98 -1.06 -16.85
C LEU A 176 -9.15 -2.04 -16.75
N ILE A 177 -9.32 -2.75 -15.62
CA ILE A 177 -10.44 -3.69 -15.47
C ILE A 177 -11.79 -2.98 -15.38
N PHE A 178 -11.84 -1.81 -14.73
CA PHE A 178 -13.08 -1.04 -14.61
C PHE A 178 -13.46 -0.41 -15.94
N LEU A 179 -12.47 0.02 -16.73
CA LEU A 179 -12.69 0.50 -18.10
C LEU A 179 -13.13 -0.64 -19.02
N ALA A 180 -12.52 -1.83 -18.93
CA ALA A 180 -12.95 -3.01 -19.69
C ALA A 180 -14.40 -3.41 -19.34
N ALA A 181 -14.75 -3.38 -18.06
CA ALA A 181 -16.12 -3.61 -17.59
C ALA A 181 -17.08 -2.51 -18.08
N ALA A 182 -16.64 -1.25 -18.10
CA ALA A 182 -17.43 -0.14 -18.63
C ALA A 182 -17.66 -0.25 -20.15
N ASN A 183 -16.68 -0.73 -20.90
CA ASN A 183 -16.79 -0.95 -22.35
C ASN A 183 -17.69 -2.14 -22.68
N THR A 184 -17.70 -3.18 -21.83
CA THR A 184 -18.49 -4.40 -22.07
C THR A 184 -19.94 -4.27 -21.60
N GLY A 185 -20.16 -3.73 -20.40
CA GLY A 185 -21.47 -3.65 -19.74
C GLY A 185 -22.02 -2.23 -19.57
N GLY A 186 -21.34 -1.22 -20.11
CA GLY A 186 -21.68 0.18 -19.95
C GLY A 186 -21.14 0.80 -18.66
N ARG A 187 -21.17 2.14 -18.58
CA ARG A 187 -20.62 2.92 -17.44
C ARG A 187 -21.16 2.46 -16.07
N GLY A 188 -22.42 2.04 -16.00
CA GLY A 188 -23.02 1.53 -14.77
C GLY A 188 -22.33 0.28 -14.23
N ILE A 189 -21.95 -0.66 -15.11
CA ILE A 189 -21.22 -1.87 -14.73
C ILE A 189 -19.76 -1.55 -14.39
N GLY A 190 -19.14 -0.58 -15.07
CA GLY A 190 -17.83 -0.04 -14.67
C GLY A 190 -17.83 0.54 -13.26
N LEU A 191 -18.83 1.36 -12.91
CA LEU A 191 -18.96 1.91 -11.55
C LEU A 191 -19.30 0.83 -10.51
N ALA A 192 -20.14 -0.15 -10.87
CA ALA A 192 -20.47 -1.26 -9.98
C ALA A 192 -19.24 -2.13 -9.69
N THR A 193 -18.43 -2.45 -10.72
CA THR A 193 -17.18 -3.21 -10.54
C THR A 193 -16.19 -2.46 -9.65
N LEU A 194 -16.09 -1.13 -9.78
CA LEU A 194 -15.27 -0.28 -8.91
C LEU A 194 -15.72 -0.34 -7.43
N VAL A 195 -17.03 -0.23 -7.16
CA VAL A 195 -17.56 -0.33 -5.78
C VAL A 195 -17.34 -1.73 -5.21
N VAL A 196 -17.57 -2.77 -6.02
CA VAL A 196 -17.38 -4.17 -5.60
C VAL A 196 -15.91 -4.49 -5.35
N PHE A 197 -14.99 -3.90 -6.12
CA PHE A 197 -13.54 -3.99 -5.86
C PHE A 197 -13.18 -3.41 -4.49
N VAL A 198 -13.69 -2.21 -4.18
CA VAL A 198 -13.47 -1.57 -2.87
C VAL A 198 -14.10 -2.38 -1.73
N ALA A 199 -15.26 -3.00 -1.95
CA ALA A 199 -15.83 -3.93 -0.97
C ALA A 199 -14.89 -5.12 -0.71
N GLY A 200 -14.24 -5.66 -1.76
CA GLY A 200 -13.18 -6.67 -1.62
C GLY A 200 -12.02 -6.20 -0.75
N ILE A 201 -11.50 -4.98 -1.00
CA ILE A 201 -10.43 -4.38 -0.18
C ILE A 201 -10.86 -4.27 1.29
N VAL A 202 -12.05 -3.73 1.56
CA VAL A 202 -12.56 -3.55 2.94
C VAL A 202 -12.73 -4.90 3.64
N THR A 203 -13.21 -5.93 2.93
CA THR A 203 -13.34 -7.29 3.47
C THR A 203 -11.96 -7.86 3.83
N MET A 204 -10.99 -7.83 2.92
CA MET A 204 -9.65 -8.34 3.21
C MET A 204 -8.96 -7.55 4.33
N ASN A 205 -9.10 -6.23 4.32
CA ASN A 205 -8.61 -5.38 5.41
C ASN A 205 -9.17 -5.84 6.76
N THR A 206 -10.47 -6.13 6.83
CA THR A 206 -11.11 -6.58 8.06
C THR A 206 -10.53 -7.91 8.53
N PHE A 207 -10.30 -8.87 7.63
CA PHE A 207 -9.65 -10.14 7.97
C PHE A 207 -8.23 -9.95 8.51
N ILE A 208 -7.42 -9.10 7.86
CA ILE A 208 -6.04 -8.81 8.31
C ILE A 208 -6.05 -8.08 9.65
N ALA A 209 -6.95 -7.12 9.84
CA ALA A 209 -7.07 -6.35 11.08
C ALA A 209 -7.51 -7.23 12.25
N ILE A 210 -8.50 -8.11 12.05
CA ILE A 210 -8.89 -9.12 13.06
C ILE A 210 -7.72 -10.05 13.34
N GLY A 211 -7.07 -10.58 12.30
CA GLY A 211 -5.88 -11.42 12.45
C GLY A 211 -4.79 -10.72 13.25
N SER A 212 -4.55 -9.43 13.01
CA SER A 212 -3.53 -8.65 13.70
C SER A 212 -3.93 -8.37 15.15
N ALA A 213 -5.18 -8.00 15.40
CA ALA A 213 -5.69 -7.63 16.72
C ALA A 213 -5.76 -8.81 17.70
N PHE A 214 -6.06 -10.01 17.21
CA PHE A 214 -6.15 -11.23 18.03
C PHE A 214 -4.87 -12.09 17.95
N GLY A 215 -3.78 -11.56 17.38
CA GLY A 215 -2.50 -12.27 17.27
C GLY A 215 -2.50 -13.47 16.31
N PHE A 216 -3.54 -13.60 15.48
CA PHE A 216 -3.71 -14.63 14.45
C PHE A 216 -2.83 -14.42 13.21
N VAL A 217 -2.16 -13.27 13.04
CA VAL A 217 -1.04 -13.13 12.09
C VAL A 217 0.19 -13.83 12.68
N GLY A 218 0.12 -15.16 12.76
CA GLY A 218 1.13 -16.07 13.29
C GLY A 218 2.45 -16.08 12.52
N ALA A 219 2.53 -15.37 11.38
CA ALA A 219 3.78 -15.12 10.69
C ALA A 219 4.80 -14.38 11.56
N THR A 220 4.36 -13.54 12.49
CA THR A 220 5.25 -12.86 13.46
C THR A 220 5.78 -13.78 14.55
N ARG A 221 5.14 -14.94 14.79
CA ARG A 221 5.58 -15.93 15.78
C ARG A 221 6.56 -16.95 15.23
N SER A 222 6.52 -17.23 13.92
CA SER A 222 7.48 -18.11 13.25
C SER A 222 8.52 -17.29 12.51
N LYS A 223 9.70 -17.15 13.12
CA LYS A 223 10.86 -16.46 12.54
C LYS A 223 11.21 -16.97 11.14
N THR A 224 11.10 -18.28 10.92
CA THR A 224 11.35 -18.89 9.60
C THR A 224 10.32 -18.44 8.57
N LEU A 225 9.03 -18.49 8.92
CA LEU A 225 7.97 -18.04 8.00
C LEU A 225 8.11 -16.57 7.68
N TYR A 226 8.39 -15.73 8.69
CA TYR A 226 8.60 -14.30 8.53
C TYR A 226 9.74 -13.96 7.57
N LEU A 227 10.90 -14.61 7.76
CA LEU A 227 12.07 -14.41 6.92
C LEU A 227 11.85 -14.96 5.51
N THR A 228 11.25 -16.15 5.37
CA THR A 228 10.93 -16.73 4.06
C THR A 228 10.00 -15.83 3.27
N VAL A 229 8.92 -15.33 3.89
CA VAL A 229 8.00 -14.40 3.22
C VAL A 229 8.71 -13.10 2.87
N GLY A 230 9.55 -12.54 3.77
CA GLY A 230 10.35 -11.35 3.47
C GLY A 230 11.29 -11.52 2.27
N VAL A 231 11.99 -12.66 2.18
CA VAL A 231 12.85 -12.99 1.02
C VAL A 231 12.02 -13.13 -0.25
N VAL A 232 10.91 -13.88 -0.20
CA VAL A 232 10.01 -14.04 -1.36
C VAL A 232 9.53 -12.69 -1.86
N VAL A 233 9.00 -11.84 -0.98
CA VAL A 233 8.54 -10.49 -1.33
C VAL A 233 9.67 -9.62 -1.88
N GLY A 234 10.87 -9.70 -1.30
CA GLY A 234 12.05 -9.00 -1.78
C GLY A 234 12.43 -9.40 -3.21
N VAL A 235 12.47 -10.71 -3.50
CA VAL A 235 12.75 -11.24 -4.85
C VAL A 235 11.69 -10.80 -5.85
N PHE A 236 10.40 -10.96 -5.53
CA PHE A 236 9.31 -10.54 -6.41
C PHE A 236 9.34 -9.03 -6.65
N SER A 237 9.62 -8.23 -5.63
CA SER A 237 9.73 -6.77 -5.75
C SER A 237 10.89 -6.36 -6.67
N LEU A 238 12.05 -7.01 -6.57
CA LEU A 238 13.18 -6.76 -7.48
C LEU A 238 12.87 -7.21 -8.91
N GLY A 239 12.24 -8.37 -9.08
CA GLY A 239 11.90 -8.92 -10.39
C GLY A 239 10.86 -8.08 -11.12
N ILE A 240 9.66 -7.94 -10.55
CA ILE A 240 8.57 -7.13 -11.13
C ILE A 240 8.99 -5.67 -11.21
N GLY A 241 9.65 -5.15 -10.16
CA GLY A 241 10.14 -3.78 -10.16
C GLY A 241 11.15 -3.50 -11.27
N GLY A 242 12.06 -4.44 -11.53
CA GLY A 242 13.01 -4.35 -12.63
C GLY A 242 12.30 -4.35 -13.99
N LEU A 243 11.36 -5.27 -14.21
CA LEU A 243 10.58 -5.33 -15.45
C LEU A 243 9.87 -4.01 -15.75
N PHE A 244 9.20 -3.44 -14.74
CA PHE A 244 8.49 -2.15 -14.87
C PHE A 244 9.45 -0.97 -15.03
N LEU A 245 10.59 -0.97 -14.33
CA LEU A 245 11.59 0.09 -14.42
C LEU A 245 12.21 0.19 -15.82
N PHE A 246 12.45 -0.96 -16.45
CA PHE A 246 13.04 -1.04 -17.79
C PHE A 246 12.00 -1.07 -18.92
N GLY A 247 10.70 -1.09 -18.61
CA GLY A 247 9.62 -1.14 -19.61
C GLY A 247 9.64 -2.44 -20.42
N ILE A 248 9.91 -3.56 -19.75
CA ILE A 248 9.94 -4.92 -20.34
C ILE A 248 8.77 -5.75 -19.78
N SER A 249 7.72 -5.08 -19.29
CA SER A 249 6.53 -5.72 -18.73
C SER A 249 5.74 -6.54 -19.75
N ASP A 250 5.90 -6.25 -21.05
CA ASP A 250 5.32 -7.02 -22.16
C ASP A 250 5.78 -8.49 -22.21
N VAL A 251 6.84 -8.84 -21.49
CA VAL A 251 7.35 -10.23 -21.35
C VAL A 251 6.58 -11.01 -20.27
N LEU A 252 5.84 -10.32 -19.40
CA LEU A 252 4.92 -10.98 -18.47
C LEU A 252 3.76 -11.59 -19.26
N PRO A 253 3.23 -12.77 -18.85
CA PRO A 253 2.08 -13.33 -19.51
C PRO A 253 0.96 -12.30 -19.47
N ALA A 254 0.55 -11.81 -20.64
CA ALA A 254 -0.65 -11.02 -20.76
C ALA A 254 -1.78 -11.83 -20.14
N LEU A 255 -2.47 -11.26 -19.15
CA LEU A 255 -3.70 -11.84 -18.60
C LEU A 255 -4.79 -11.65 -19.67
N ASN A 256 -4.68 -12.42 -20.75
CA ASN A 256 -5.67 -12.52 -21.81
C ASN A 256 -6.81 -13.43 -21.38
#